data_AF-A0A7C6CCM0-F1
#
_entry.id   AF-A0A7C6CCM0-F1
#
_cell.length_a   1.000
_cell.length_b   1.000
_cell.length_c   1.000
_cell.angle_alpha   90.00
_cell.angle_beta   90.00
_cell.angle_gamma   90.00
#
_symmetry.space_group_name_H-M   'P 1'
#
loop_
_entity.id
_entity.type
_entity.pdbx_description
1 polymer ?
#
loop_
_entity_poly.entity_id
_entity_poly.type
_entity_poly.pdbx_seq_one_letter_code
_entity_poly.pdbx_strand_id
1 'polypeptide(L)' 'KYAKVNYEVGPRREGDPAKLIASNSKAKEVLGWSPKYNLQDIIKSDIEYRKKIATE' A
#
# COMPACT_ATOMS: atom_id res chain seq x y z
N LYS A 1 11.36 13.40 1.82
CA LYS A 1 10.79 13.37 0.44
C LYS A 1 11.36 12.14 -0.25
N TYR A 2 10.52 11.23 -0.75
CA TYR A 2 11.00 10.01 -1.41
C TYR A 2 11.67 10.34 -2.75
N ALA A 3 12.60 9.49 -3.20
CA ALA A 3 13.20 9.61 -4.52
C ALA A 3 12.14 9.45 -5.62
N LYS A 4 12.38 10.05 -6.78
CA LYS A 4 11.50 9.88 -7.94
C LYS A 4 11.57 8.42 -8.39
N VAL A 5 10.41 7.78 -8.57
CA VAL A 5 10.32 6.44 -9.16
C VAL A 5 10.36 6.58 -10.67
N ASN A 6 11.23 5.81 -11.32
CA ASN A 6 11.24 5.69 -12.78
C ASN A 6 10.15 4.70 -13.19
N TYR A 7 9.21 5.13 -14.05
CA TYR A 7 8.12 4.31 -14.54
C TYR A 7 7.73 4.74 -15.97
N GLU A 8 7.08 3.82 -16.69
CA GLU A 8 6.47 4.05 -18.00
C GLU A 8 5.03 3.52 -17.99
N VAL A 9 4.14 4.11 -18.79
CA VAL A 9 2.74 3.69 -18.86
C VAL A 9 2.60 2.59 -19.91
N GLY A 10 2.24 1.39 -19.47
CA GLY A 10 1.96 0.24 -20.33
C GLY A 10 0.47 0.05 -20.65
N PRO A 11 0.11 -0.97 -21.45
CA PRO A 11 -1.27 -1.34 -21.71
C PRO A 11 -1.98 -1.83 -20.45
N ARG A 12 -3.33 -1.81 -20.45
CA ARG A 12 -4.13 -2.36 -19.36
C ARG A 12 -3.93 -3.87 -19.26
N ARG A 13 -3.65 -4.36 -18.06
CA ARG A 13 -3.57 -5.80 -17.79
C ARG A 13 -4.98 -6.41 -17.77
N GLU A 14 -5.15 -7.52 -18.48
CA GLU A 14 -6.42 -8.24 -18.51
C GLU A 14 -6.80 -8.72 -17.10
N GLY A 15 -8.10 -8.63 -16.77
CA GLY A 15 -8.63 -8.99 -15.45
C GLY A 15 -8.55 -7.90 -14.38
N ASP A 16 -7.75 -6.82 -14.57
CA ASP A 16 -7.68 -5.75 -13.58
C ASP A 16 -8.91 -4.83 -13.62
N PRO A 17 -9.63 -4.63 -12.49
CA PRO A 17 -10.70 -3.65 -12.41
C PRO A 17 -10.14 -2.22 -12.44
N ALA A 18 -10.97 -1.24 -12.78
CA ALA A 18 -10.54 0.16 -12.80
C ALA A 18 -10.20 0.69 -11.38
N LYS A 19 -10.99 0.29 -10.39
CA LYS A 19 -10.80 0.59 -8.96
C LYS A 19 -11.42 -0.51 -8.11
N LEU A 20 -10.81 -0.80 -6.96
CA LEU A 20 -11.34 -1.71 -5.95
C LEU A 20 -10.94 -1.20 -4.57
N ILE A 21 -11.94 -0.84 -3.74
CA ILE A 21 -11.74 -0.32 -2.38
C ILE A 21 -12.70 -1.06 -1.45
N ALA A 22 -12.20 -1.52 -0.30
CA ALA A 22 -13.00 -2.19 0.72
C ALA A 22 -13.56 -1.18 1.74
N SER A 23 -14.78 -1.46 2.24
CA SER A 23 -15.28 -0.82 3.46
C SER A 23 -14.83 -1.60 4.69
N ASN A 24 -14.37 -0.90 5.74
CA ASN A 24 -13.99 -1.49 7.03
C ASN A 24 -15.10 -1.43 8.09
N SER A 25 -16.31 -0.94 7.76
CA SER A 25 -17.37 -0.69 8.73
C SER A 25 -17.72 -1.92 9.57
N LYS A 26 -17.87 -3.10 8.93
CA LYS A 26 -18.22 -4.34 9.64
C LYS A 26 -17.13 -4.79 10.62
N ALA A 27 -15.86 -4.64 10.27
CA ALA A 27 -14.75 -4.96 11.16
C ALA A 27 -14.70 -4.02 12.36
N LYS A 28 -15.02 -2.73 12.17
CA LYS A 28 -15.13 -1.76 13.26
C LYS A 28 -16.28 -2.08 14.20
N GLU A 29 -17.44 -2.43 13.66
CA GLU A 29 -18.64 -2.75 14.45
C GLU A 29 -18.48 -4.03 15.26
N VAL A 30 -18.04 -5.12 14.63
CA VAL A 30 -18.01 -6.44 15.26
C VAL A 30 -16.77 -6.65 16.13
N LEU A 31 -15.61 -6.13 15.68
CA LEU A 31 -14.33 -6.43 16.33
C LEU A 31 -13.78 -5.24 17.10
N GLY A 32 -14.41 -4.06 17.02
CA GLY A 32 -13.81 -2.81 17.52
C GLY A 32 -12.51 -2.44 16.78
N TRP A 33 -12.26 -3.06 15.62
CA TRP A 33 -11.00 -2.91 14.90
C TRP A 33 -11.01 -1.70 13.98
N SER A 34 -9.91 -0.97 13.90
CA SER A 34 -9.74 0.12 12.94
C SER A 34 -8.30 0.16 12.42
N PRO A 35 -8.09 0.51 11.13
CA PRO A 35 -6.76 0.65 10.58
C PRO A 35 -6.02 1.76 11.31
N LYS A 36 -4.82 1.45 11.81
CA LYS A 36 -3.98 2.38 12.58
C LYS A 36 -3.00 3.16 11.71
N TYR A 37 -2.68 2.64 10.53
CA TYR A 37 -1.64 3.14 9.64
C TYR A 37 -2.25 3.65 8.34
N ASN A 38 -1.72 4.75 7.83
CA ASN A 38 -2.11 5.34 6.56
C ASN A 38 -1.14 4.93 5.44
N LEU A 39 -1.36 5.43 4.22
CA LEU A 39 -0.53 5.12 3.06
C LEU A 39 0.94 5.54 3.23
N GLN A 40 1.21 6.67 3.89
CA GLN A 40 2.58 7.13 4.12
C GLN A 40 3.33 6.20 5.07
N ASP A 41 2.66 5.71 6.11
CA ASP A 41 3.23 4.75 7.07
C ASP A 41 3.59 3.42 6.37
N ILE A 42 2.68 2.93 5.50
CA ILE A 42 2.89 1.70 4.72
C ILE A 42 4.12 1.85 3.81
N ILE A 43 4.21 2.96 3.05
CA ILE A 43 5.35 3.21 2.15
C ILE A 43 6.66 3.31 2.93
N LYS A 44 6.65 4.01 4.07
CA LYS A 44 7.84 4.17 4.92
C LYS A 44 8.33 2.81 5.42
N SER A 45 7.42 1.99 5.95
CA SER A 45 7.76 0.68 6.51
C SER A 45 8.39 -0.26 5.46
N ASP A 46 7.87 -0.28 4.23
CA ASP A 46 8.42 -1.10 3.14
C ASP A 46 9.83 -0.61 2.72
N ILE A 47 10.02 0.71 2.57
CA ILE A 47 11.34 1.27 2.20
C ILE A 47 12.39 0.98 3.27
N GLU A 48 12.06 1.15 4.55
CA GLU A 48 12.98 0.87 5.65
C GLU A 48 13.39 -0.61 5.68
N TYR A 49 12.44 -1.52 5.47
CA TYR A 49 12.72 -2.94 5.35
C TYR A 49 13.62 -3.25 4.16
N ARG A 50 13.33 -2.73 2.97
CA ARG A 50 14.13 -2.95 1.76
C ARG A 50 15.57 -2.44 1.90
N LYS A 51 15.76 -1.30 2.57
CA LYS A 51 17.11 -0.77 2.85
C LYS A 51 17.88 -1.69 3.77
N LYS A 52 17.23 -2.22 4.81
CA LYS A 52 17.86 -3.17 5.73
C LYS A 52 18.39 -4.39 4.97
N ILE A 53 17.53 -5.05 4.20
CA ILE A 53 17.91 -6.28 3.47
C ILE A 53 18.90 -6.04 2.31
N ALA A 54 19.00 -4.82 1.79
CA ALA A 54 19.97 -4.48 0.74
C ALA A 54 21.37 -4.18 1.30
N THR A 55 21.49 -4.01 2.62
CA THR A 55 22.76 -3.72 3.32
C THR A 55 23.31 -4.97 4.03
N GLU A 56 22.52 -6.05 4.06
CA GLU A 56 22.91 -7.40 4.49
C GLU A 56 23.40 -8.22 3.28
#